data_AF-A0AA35JK80-F1
#
_entry.id   AF-A0AA35JK80-F1
#
_cell.length_a   1.000
_cell.length_b   1.000
_cell.length_c   1.000
_cell.angle_alpha   90.00
_cell.angle_beta   90.00
_cell.angle_gamma   90.00
#
_symmetry.space_group_name_H-M   'P 1'
#
loop_
_entity.id
_entity.type
_entity.pdbx_description
1 polymer ?
#
loop_
_entity_poly.entity_id
_entity_poly.type
_entity_poly.pdbx_seq_one_letter_code
_entity_poly.pdbx_strand_id
1 'polypeptide(L)'
;MTEVANDPFLTYVLNSKQLVNLDRLRKKAVTKQLELSADHKTSEEFLKYQIMYQTEAFECLQNKHDTHKIMESQYESYQMNSKTKRYSIDLDSVHATDEYPQEDDLNEDFIGKNEDDEGVRELRKRLLGKQRSNSIGYESVKSVDRQIEDQDNLQQDLIQDMSKLVGSLKQGAVAFQSALDEDKQVLGAAEIGIQVASQGLMDVSGKLRKYDKSKLSYLFYITVFIFMILGLVLTFIIIQLFPAL
;
A
#
# COMPACT_ATOMS: atom_id res chain seq x y z
N MET A 1 36.82 7.56 -9.43
CA MET A 1 35.90 6.41 -9.36
C MET A 1 34.63 6.92 -8.73
N THR A 2 33.68 7.34 -9.56
CA THR A 2 32.44 8.00 -9.14
C THR A 2 31.38 6.93 -8.92
N GLU A 3 31.09 6.61 -7.65
CA GLU A 3 29.87 5.93 -7.25
C GLU A 3 28.68 6.86 -7.55
N VAL A 4 28.27 6.89 -8.82
CA VAL A 4 26.91 7.30 -9.14
C VAL A 4 26.07 6.12 -8.69
N ALA A 5 25.36 6.29 -7.58
CA ALA A 5 24.29 5.39 -7.19
C ALA A 5 23.38 5.22 -8.41
N ASN A 6 23.49 4.05 -9.06
CA ASN A 6 22.69 3.71 -10.24
C ASN A 6 21.25 3.51 -9.78
N ASP A 7 20.52 4.61 -9.60
CA ASP A 7 19.09 4.58 -9.40
C ASP A 7 18.46 3.85 -10.61
N PRO A 8 17.81 2.69 -10.40
CA PRO A 8 17.18 1.93 -11.47
C PRO A 8 16.14 2.77 -12.22
N PHE A 9 15.45 3.68 -11.52
CA PHE A 9 14.45 4.56 -12.12
C PHE A 9 15.10 5.61 -13.02
N LEU A 10 16.11 6.32 -12.53
CA LEU A 10 16.86 7.27 -13.35
C LEU A 10 17.46 6.60 -14.60
N THR A 11 18.03 5.40 -14.43
CA THR A 11 18.61 4.62 -15.53
C THR A 11 17.55 4.23 -16.56
N TYR A 12 16.37 3.82 -16.11
CA TYR A 12 15.23 3.54 -17.00
C TYR A 12 14.79 4.77 -17.79
N VAL A 13 14.66 5.93 -17.12
CA VAL A 13 14.26 7.19 -17.76
C VAL A 13 15.30 7.64 -18.80
N LEU A 14 16.58 7.58 -18.46
CA LEU A 14 17.67 7.95 -19.36
C LEU A 14 17.69 7.05 -20.61
N ASN A 15 17.63 5.72 -20.43
CA ASN A 15 17.56 4.79 -21.56
C ASN A 15 16.31 5.02 -22.41
N SER A 16 15.16 5.31 -21.79
CA SER A 16 13.94 5.66 -22.54
C SER A 16 14.11 6.92 -23.38
N LYS A 17 14.77 7.96 -22.84
CA LYS A 17 15.04 9.20 -23.59
C LYS A 17 16.04 8.96 -24.72
N GLN A 18 17.09 8.19 -24.47
CA GLN A 18 18.09 7.81 -25.47
C GLN A 18 17.45 7.05 -26.63
N LEU A 19 16.56 6.09 -26.35
CA LEU A 19 15.81 5.38 -27.41
C LEU A 19 14.95 6.32 -28.27
N VAL A 20 14.27 7.29 -27.66
CA VAL A 20 13.48 8.29 -28.43
C VAL A 20 14.39 9.16 -29.30
N ASN A 21 15.57 9.54 -28.78
CA ASN A 21 16.53 10.30 -29.55
C ASN A 21 17.10 9.50 -30.72
N LEU A 22 17.45 8.24 -30.49
CA LEU A 22 17.90 7.31 -31.53
C LEU A 22 16.82 7.09 -32.60
N ASP A 23 15.54 6.98 -32.22
CA ASP A 23 14.44 6.90 -33.19
C ASP A 23 14.28 8.18 -34.03
N ARG A 24 14.50 9.35 -33.43
CA ARG A 24 14.51 10.62 -34.17
C ARG A 24 15.69 10.70 -35.14
N LEU A 25 16.88 10.26 -34.72
CA LEU A 25 18.06 10.15 -35.57
C LEU A 25 17.83 9.18 -36.72
N ARG A 26 17.22 8.02 -36.45
CA ARG A 26 16.79 7.05 -37.47
C ARG A 26 15.91 7.70 -38.52
N LYS A 27 14.83 8.36 -38.07
CA LYS A 27 13.86 9.01 -38.95
C LYS A 27 14.55 10.07 -39.83
N LYS A 28 15.42 10.89 -39.25
CA LYS A 28 16.20 11.90 -40.00
C LYS A 28 17.17 11.27 -41.01
N ALA A 29 17.85 10.19 -40.64
CA ALA A 29 18.77 9.49 -41.55
C ALA A 29 18.00 8.83 -42.71
N VAL A 30 16.84 8.23 -42.42
CA VAL A 30 15.96 7.63 -43.44
C VAL A 30 15.37 8.69 -44.36
N THR A 31 14.90 9.84 -43.85
CA THR A 31 14.36 10.92 -44.69
C THR A 31 15.44 11.50 -45.60
N LYS A 32 16.66 11.73 -45.08
CA LYS A 32 17.79 12.17 -45.89
C LYS A 32 18.20 11.14 -46.95
N GLN A 33 18.16 9.85 -46.63
CA GLN A 33 18.43 8.79 -47.60
C GLN A 33 17.37 8.75 -48.70
N LEU A 34 16.09 8.98 -48.37
CA LEU A 34 15.01 9.09 -49.35
C LEU A 34 15.18 10.31 -50.26
N GLU A 35 15.59 11.46 -49.72
CA GLU A 35 15.88 12.67 -50.51
C GLU A 35 17.10 12.49 -51.44
N LEU A 36 18.16 11.84 -50.95
CA LEU A 36 19.39 11.57 -51.71
C LEU A 36 19.27 10.41 -52.69
N SER A 37 18.25 9.55 -52.55
CA SER A 37 17.99 8.45 -53.49
C SER A 37 17.61 8.92 -54.90
N ALA A 38 17.22 10.19 -55.06
CA ALA A 38 17.11 10.83 -56.37
C ALA A 38 18.47 11.02 -57.09
N ASP A 39 19.58 10.97 -56.34
CA ASP A 39 20.94 11.31 -56.79
C ASP A 39 21.94 10.13 -56.67
N HIS A 40 21.42 8.90 -56.44
CA HIS A 40 22.16 7.62 -56.37
C HIS A 40 23.30 7.53 -55.33
N LYS A 41 23.42 8.48 -54.39
CA LYS A 41 24.44 8.45 -53.33
C LYS A 41 23.87 7.94 -52.02
N THR A 42 24.45 6.87 -51.48
CA THR A 42 24.17 6.42 -50.11
C THR A 42 24.67 7.45 -49.12
N SER A 43 23.78 7.96 -48.27
CA SER A 43 24.12 8.96 -47.26
C SER A 43 25.06 8.35 -46.21
N GLU A 44 26.21 8.98 -45.97
CA GLU A 44 27.15 8.57 -44.92
C GLU A 44 26.48 8.56 -43.53
N GLU A 45 25.50 9.44 -43.31
CA GLU A 45 24.71 9.48 -42.07
C GLU A 45 23.86 8.21 -41.88
N PHE A 46 23.39 7.60 -42.97
CA PHE A 46 22.61 6.37 -42.94
C PHE A 46 23.51 5.16 -42.59
N LEU A 47 24.70 5.07 -43.18
CA LEU A 47 25.67 4.02 -42.85
C LEU A 47 26.15 4.12 -41.39
N LYS A 48 26.42 5.35 -40.92
CA LYS A 48 26.78 5.60 -39.52
C LYS A 48 25.66 5.17 -38.57
N TYR A 49 24.40 5.43 -38.94
CA TYR A 49 23.26 4.96 -38.16
C TYR A 49 23.14 3.44 -38.13
N GLN A 50 23.29 2.79 -39.29
CA GLN A 50 23.16 1.35 -39.40
C GLN A 50 24.22 0.59 -38.59
N ILE A 51 25.45 1.09 -38.52
CA ILE A 51 26.55 0.37 -37.87
C ILE A 51 26.68 0.74 -36.39
N MET A 52 26.63 2.03 -36.05
CA MET A 52 26.93 2.51 -34.69
C MET A 52 25.67 2.60 -33.83
N TYR A 53 24.62 3.24 -34.34
CA TYR A 53 23.40 3.52 -33.56
C TYR A 53 22.49 2.31 -33.41
N GLN A 54 22.62 1.26 -34.25
CA GLN A 54 21.88 0.02 -34.07
C GLN A 54 22.33 -0.75 -32.81
N THR A 55 23.64 -0.84 -32.59
CA THR A 55 24.21 -1.51 -31.41
C THR A 55 23.86 -0.76 -30.13
N GLU A 56 24.02 0.57 -30.13
CA GLU A 56 23.63 1.40 -28.98
C GLU A 56 22.12 1.33 -28.70
N ALA A 57 21.27 1.28 -29.74
CA ALA A 57 19.82 1.12 -29.56
C ALA A 57 19.46 -0.22 -28.93
N PHE A 58 20.16 -1.29 -29.31
CA PHE A 58 19.96 -2.61 -28.71
C PHE A 58 20.37 -2.62 -27.23
N GLU A 59 21.53 -2.05 -26.90
CA GLU A 59 22.02 -1.94 -25.53
C GLU A 59 21.07 -1.09 -24.66
N CYS A 60 20.61 0.06 -25.16
CA CYS A 60 19.63 0.89 -24.45
C CYS A 60 18.31 0.15 -24.21
N LEU A 61 17.87 -0.68 -25.16
CA LEU A 61 16.64 -1.47 -25.02
C LEU A 61 16.81 -2.56 -23.95
N GLN A 62 17.94 -3.25 -23.96
CA GLN A 62 18.28 -4.27 -22.98
C GLN A 62 18.37 -3.65 -21.57
N ASN A 63 19.13 -2.57 -21.41
CA ASN A 63 19.27 -1.87 -20.14
C ASN A 63 17.92 -1.37 -19.61
N LYS A 64 17.04 -0.87 -20.48
CA LYS A 64 15.67 -0.48 -20.12
C LYS A 64 14.85 -1.66 -19.59
N HIS A 65 14.96 -2.82 -20.25
CA HIS A 65 14.24 -4.02 -19.82
C HIS A 65 14.75 -4.54 -18.47
N ASP A 66 16.07 -4.60 -18.30
CA ASP A 66 16.68 -5.13 -17.09
C ASP A 66 16.41 -4.22 -15.88
N THR A 67 16.50 -2.90 -16.06
CA THR A 67 16.14 -1.93 -15.01
C THR A 67 14.65 -1.98 -14.64
N HIS A 68 13.77 -2.16 -15.62
CA HIS A 68 12.34 -2.34 -15.36
C HIS A 68 12.07 -3.58 -14.50
N LYS A 69 12.72 -4.71 -14.82
CA LYS A 69 12.60 -5.95 -14.07
C LYS A 69 13.10 -5.82 -12.63
N ILE A 70 14.20 -5.08 -12.42
CA ILE A 70 14.71 -4.77 -11.08
C ILE A 70 13.66 -3.96 -10.30
N MET A 71 13.11 -2.91 -10.90
CA MET A 71 12.11 -2.04 -10.28
C MET A 71 10.83 -2.81 -9.91
N GLU A 72 10.39 -3.73 -10.77
CA GLU A 72 9.26 -4.63 -10.51
C GLU A 72 9.50 -5.52 -9.28
N SER A 73 10.67 -6.15 -9.19
CA SER A 73 11.03 -6.99 -8.04
C SER A 73 11.12 -6.21 -6.71
N GLN A 74 11.58 -4.95 -6.76
CA GLN A 74 11.61 -4.05 -5.61
C GLN A 74 10.18 -3.69 -5.16
N TYR A 75 9.30 -3.40 -6.12
CA TYR A 75 7.90 -3.10 -5.85
C TYR A 75 7.16 -4.28 -5.23
N GLU A 76 7.37 -5.50 -5.73
CA GLU A 76 6.78 -6.71 -5.14
C GLU A 76 7.27 -6.93 -3.70
N SER A 77 8.56 -6.76 -3.45
CA SER A 77 9.15 -6.86 -2.11
C SER A 77 8.54 -5.83 -1.14
N TYR A 78 8.35 -4.60 -1.61
CA TYR A 78 7.69 -3.56 -0.82
C TYR A 78 6.23 -3.91 -0.50
N GLN A 79 5.47 -4.44 -1.48
CA GLN A 79 4.09 -4.88 -1.26
C GLN A 79 4.02 -6.01 -0.23
N MET A 80 4.90 -7.00 -0.31
CA MET A 80 4.93 -8.10 0.66
C MET A 80 5.26 -7.59 2.06
N ASN A 81 6.25 -6.71 2.20
CA ASN A 81 6.62 -6.11 3.47
C ASN A 81 5.52 -5.21 4.07
N SER A 82 4.79 -4.48 3.23
CA SER A 82 3.65 -3.67 3.67
C SER A 82 2.50 -4.55 4.18
N LYS A 83 2.26 -5.70 3.52
CA LYS A 83 1.30 -6.70 3.98
C LYS A 83 1.73 -7.33 5.30
N THR A 84 2.99 -7.74 5.46
CA THR A 84 3.47 -8.38 6.70
C THR A 84 3.52 -7.43 7.88
N LYS A 85 3.88 -6.15 7.71
CA LYS A 85 3.86 -5.13 8.78
C LYS A 85 2.47 -4.91 9.37
N ARG A 86 1.39 -5.12 8.60
CA ARG A 86 0.02 -5.09 9.13
C ARG A 86 -0.31 -6.28 10.04
N TYR A 87 0.47 -7.37 9.96
CA TYR A 87 0.27 -8.59 10.74
C TYR A 87 1.29 -8.77 11.89
N SER A 88 2.38 -7.99 11.92
CA SER A 88 3.35 -8.02 13.01
C SER A 88 3.10 -6.86 13.99
N ILE A 89 2.02 -6.97 14.77
CA ILE A 89 1.92 -6.23 16.04
C ILE A 89 2.63 -7.12 17.07
N ASP A 90 3.87 -6.77 17.42
CA ASP A 90 4.54 -7.35 18.58
C ASP A 90 3.81 -6.87 19.84
N LEU A 91 2.97 -7.74 20.41
CA LEU A 91 2.19 -7.52 21.63
C LEU A 91 2.95 -7.86 22.92
N ASP A 92 4.27 -8.08 22.82
CA ASP A 92 5.07 -8.62 23.93
C ASP A 92 6.03 -7.61 24.59
N SER A 93 5.96 -6.31 24.26
CA SER A 93 6.65 -5.28 25.05
C SER A 93 5.85 -4.89 26.28
N VAL A 94 5.59 -5.85 27.16
CA VAL A 94 5.12 -5.57 28.53
C VAL A 94 6.33 -5.12 29.35
N HIS A 95 6.57 -3.81 29.37
CA HIS A 95 7.11 -3.18 30.57
C HIS A 95 6.16 -2.09 31.02
N ALA A 96 5.39 -2.45 32.04
CA ALA A 96 4.51 -1.59 32.79
C ALA A 96 5.32 -0.45 33.46
N THR A 97 4.86 0.77 33.23
CA THR A 97 4.84 1.83 34.24
C THR A 97 3.63 2.70 33.93
N ASP A 98 2.59 2.51 34.73
CA ASP A 98 1.43 3.38 34.84
C ASP A 98 1.87 4.76 35.34
N GLU A 99 1.57 5.84 34.62
CA GLU A 99 1.35 7.17 35.18
C GLU A 99 0.49 8.03 34.21
N TYR A 100 -0.50 8.69 34.80
CA TYR A 100 -1.61 9.54 34.34
C TYR A 100 -1.56 10.30 32.99
N PRO A 101 -2.74 10.65 32.41
CA PRO A 101 -2.84 11.41 31.17
C PRO A 101 -2.57 12.90 31.42
N GLN A 102 -1.50 13.42 30.83
CA GLN A 102 -1.24 14.86 30.72
C GLN A 102 -1.30 15.24 29.25
N GLU A 103 -2.31 16.05 28.91
CA GLU A 103 -2.32 16.87 27.71
C GLU A 103 -1.16 17.88 27.81
N ASP A 104 -0.25 17.88 26.83
CA ASP A 104 0.34 19.09 26.26
C ASP A 104 1.21 18.73 25.03
N ASP A 105 0.72 19.23 23.89
CA ASP A 105 1.45 19.94 22.84
C ASP A 105 2.99 19.99 22.97
N LEU A 106 3.71 19.25 22.12
CA LEU A 106 5.02 19.68 21.59
C LEU A 106 5.30 19.02 20.22
N ASN A 107 5.20 19.85 19.19
CA ASN A 107 6.11 19.93 18.04
C ASN A 107 7.28 18.91 18.00
N GLU A 108 7.21 17.99 17.04
CA GLU A 108 8.38 17.63 16.23
C GLU A 108 8.01 17.82 14.75
N ASP A 109 8.22 19.07 14.32
CA ASP A 109 8.40 19.43 12.93
C ASP A 109 9.81 19.01 12.47
N PHE A 110 10.00 18.90 11.14
CA PHE A 110 11.23 18.63 10.39
C PHE A 110 11.69 17.14 10.32
N ILE A 111 11.72 16.45 9.17
CA ILE A 111 12.21 16.85 7.84
C ILE A 111 11.56 16.00 6.74
N GLY A 112 11.09 16.64 5.65
CA GLY A 112 11.03 16.00 4.32
C GLY A 112 9.73 16.11 3.52
N LYS A 113 9.01 17.24 3.55
CA LYS A 113 7.81 17.42 2.73
C LYS A 113 7.73 18.85 2.18
N ASN A 114 8.48 19.16 1.12
CA ASN A 114 8.36 20.44 0.41
C ASN A 114 8.78 20.44 -1.09
N GLU A 115 9.04 19.29 -1.72
CA GLU A 115 9.38 19.26 -3.18
C GLU A 115 8.24 18.73 -4.06
N ASP A 116 7.42 17.81 -3.57
CA ASP A 116 6.35 17.19 -4.38
C ASP A 116 5.16 18.12 -4.64
N ASP A 117 4.87 19.06 -3.74
CA ASP A 117 3.73 19.96 -3.90
C ASP A 117 3.99 21.08 -4.94
N GLU A 118 5.26 21.46 -5.12
CA GLU A 118 5.66 22.45 -6.13
C GLU A 118 5.64 21.83 -7.54
N GLY A 119 6.07 20.57 -7.66
CA GLY A 119 6.01 19.80 -8.92
C GLY A 119 4.57 19.57 -9.40
N VAL A 120 3.64 19.26 -8.49
CA VAL A 120 2.23 19.09 -8.82
C VAL A 120 1.56 20.42 -9.20
N ARG A 121 1.96 21.53 -8.58
CA ARG A 121 1.53 22.89 -8.99
C ARG A 121 2.07 23.29 -10.36
N GLU A 122 3.31 22.94 -10.69
CA GLU A 122 3.89 23.22 -12.02
C GLU A 122 3.27 22.34 -13.11
N LEU A 123 2.97 21.07 -12.80
CA LEU A 123 2.22 20.16 -13.68
C LEU A 123 0.79 20.65 -13.93
N ARG A 124 0.09 21.10 -12.89
CA ARG A 124 -1.24 21.72 -13.00
C ARG A 124 -1.18 22.97 -13.89
N LYS A 125 -0.16 23.82 -13.73
CA LYS A 125 0.06 25.03 -14.54
C LYS A 125 0.37 24.71 -16.01
N ARG A 126 1.07 23.60 -16.29
CA ARG A 126 1.33 23.11 -17.66
C ARG A 126 0.13 22.43 -18.31
N LEU A 127 -0.68 21.70 -17.54
CA LEU A 127 -1.89 21.03 -18.02
C LEU A 127 -3.02 22.04 -18.32
N LEU A 128 -3.10 23.14 -17.56
CA LEU A 128 -4.09 24.21 -17.76
C LEU A 128 -3.64 25.35 -18.69
N GLY A 129 -2.37 25.39 -19.14
CA GLY A 129 -1.77 26.61 -19.71
C GLY A 129 -0.87 26.47 -20.93
N LYS A 130 -1.08 25.48 -21.81
CA LYS A 130 -0.30 25.35 -23.07
C LYS A 130 -1.14 25.04 -24.30
N GLN A 131 -2.13 25.88 -24.57
CA GLN A 131 -2.85 25.88 -25.84
C GLN A 131 -2.81 27.27 -26.46
N ARG A 132 -1.73 27.55 -27.21
CA ARG A 132 -1.65 28.41 -28.42
C ARG A 132 -0.21 28.92 -28.60
N SER A 133 0.56 28.19 -29.41
CA SER A 133 1.44 28.82 -30.40
C SER A 133 1.98 27.74 -31.34
N ASN A 134 1.19 27.40 -32.36
CA ASN A 134 1.67 27.05 -33.70
C ASN A 134 0.49 26.90 -34.66
N SER A 135 0.04 28.02 -35.25
CA SER A 135 -0.42 28.04 -36.63
C SER A 135 -0.36 29.46 -37.19
N ILE A 136 0.29 29.54 -38.32
CA ILE A 136 0.55 30.68 -39.22
C ILE A 136 -0.74 31.38 -39.68
N GLY A 137 -0.70 32.73 -39.74
CA GLY A 137 -1.25 33.52 -40.84
C GLY A 137 -2.74 33.91 -40.84
N TYR A 138 -2.99 35.23 -40.78
CA TYR A 138 -4.19 35.94 -41.27
C TYR A 138 -5.54 35.66 -40.58
N GLU A 139 -5.87 36.45 -39.53
CA GLU A 139 -7.22 36.99 -39.19
C GLU A 139 -7.21 37.47 -37.71
N SER A 140 -6.66 38.65 -37.46
CA SER A 140 -6.39 39.11 -36.07
C SER A 140 -7.50 39.97 -35.44
N VAL A 141 -8.65 40.20 -36.09
CA VAL A 141 -9.66 41.16 -35.57
C VAL A 141 -11.03 40.52 -35.33
N LYS A 142 -11.37 39.39 -35.97
CA LYS A 142 -12.60 38.61 -35.68
C LYS A 142 -12.41 37.48 -34.66
N SER A 143 -11.18 37.18 -34.28
CA SER A 143 -10.86 36.03 -33.43
C SER A 143 -10.89 36.34 -31.93
N VAL A 144 -10.85 37.62 -31.52
CA VAL A 144 -10.81 38.00 -30.10
C VAL A 144 -12.17 37.81 -29.43
N ASP A 145 -13.27 38.29 -30.00
CA ASP A 145 -14.62 38.07 -29.44
C ASP A 145 -14.99 36.58 -29.39
N ARG A 146 -14.65 35.83 -30.44
CA ARG A 146 -14.86 34.37 -30.48
C ARG A 146 -14.01 33.63 -29.45
N GLN A 147 -12.81 34.13 -29.18
CA GLN A 147 -11.93 33.58 -28.17
C GLN A 147 -12.36 33.94 -26.74
N ILE A 148 -13.05 35.08 -26.54
CA ILE A 148 -13.69 35.46 -25.28
C ILE A 148 -14.91 34.57 -25.02
N GLU A 149 -15.76 34.35 -26.02
CA GLU A 149 -16.93 33.45 -25.92
C GLU A 149 -16.51 32.00 -25.63
N ASP A 150 -15.45 31.51 -26.30
CA ASP A 150 -14.87 30.19 -26.01
C ASP A 150 -14.28 30.12 -24.59
N GLN A 151 -13.69 31.20 -24.08
CA GLN A 151 -13.16 31.24 -22.71
C GLN A 151 -14.25 31.29 -21.64
N ASP A 152 -15.33 32.03 -21.88
CA ASP A 152 -16.46 32.11 -20.95
C ASP A 152 -17.20 30.78 -20.87
N ASN A 153 -17.43 30.11 -22.00
CA ASN A 153 -18.01 28.76 -22.03
C ASN A 153 -17.13 27.76 -21.24
N LEU A 154 -15.81 27.83 -21.42
CA LEU A 154 -14.87 26.94 -20.72
C LEU A 154 -14.81 27.24 -19.21
N GLN A 155 -14.95 28.51 -18.81
CA GLN A 155 -15.07 28.88 -17.40
C GLN A 155 -16.39 28.41 -16.79
N GLN A 156 -17.49 28.47 -17.55
CA GLN A 156 -18.80 28.03 -17.09
C GLN A 156 -18.83 26.51 -16.90
N ASP A 157 -18.26 25.76 -17.84
CA ASP A 157 -18.07 24.31 -17.72
C ASP A 157 -17.17 23.95 -16.53
N LEU A 158 -16.08 24.69 -16.32
CA LEU A 158 -15.21 24.47 -15.17
C LEU A 158 -15.92 24.73 -13.85
N ILE A 159 -16.70 25.80 -13.74
CA ILE A 159 -17.48 26.10 -12.53
C ILE A 159 -18.53 25.00 -12.28
N GLN A 160 -19.16 24.48 -13.33
CA GLN A 160 -20.11 23.38 -13.23
C GLN A 160 -19.43 22.08 -12.77
N ASP A 161 -18.24 21.79 -13.28
CA ASP A 161 -17.46 20.61 -12.89
C ASP A 161 -16.90 20.74 -11.47
N MET A 162 -16.45 21.93 -11.06
CA MET A 162 -16.06 22.18 -9.68
C MET A 162 -17.25 22.05 -8.73
N SER A 163 -18.44 22.51 -9.13
CA SER A 163 -19.67 22.35 -8.34
C SER A 163 -20.08 20.87 -8.21
N LYS A 164 -19.96 20.09 -9.29
CA LYS A 164 -20.17 18.63 -9.26
C LYS A 164 -19.13 17.92 -8.39
N LEU A 165 -17.86 18.31 -8.47
CA LEU A 165 -16.78 17.74 -7.67
C LEU A 165 -16.98 18.04 -6.18
N VAL A 166 -17.37 19.26 -5.82
CA VAL A 166 -17.67 19.61 -4.43
C VAL A 166 -18.93 18.88 -3.95
N GLY A 167 -19.91 18.69 -4.83
CA GLY A 167 -21.09 17.86 -4.56
C GLY A 167 -20.72 16.40 -4.28
N SER A 168 -19.87 15.80 -5.11
CA SER A 168 -19.41 14.42 -4.92
C SER A 168 -18.49 14.29 -3.72
N LEU A 169 -17.67 15.29 -3.42
CA LEU A 169 -16.83 15.33 -2.22
C LEU A 169 -17.68 15.44 -0.95
N LYS A 170 -18.72 16.29 -0.94
CA LYS A 170 -19.67 16.39 0.16
C LYS A 170 -20.41 15.06 0.37
N GLN A 171 -20.86 14.44 -0.71
CA GLN A 171 -21.55 13.16 -0.63
C GLN A 171 -20.61 12.03 -0.18
N GLY A 172 -19.34 12.06 -0.62
CA GLY A 172 -18.29 11.17 -0.14
C GLY A 172 -17.98 11.37 1.34
N ALA A 173 -17.90 12.62 1.81
CA ALA A 173 -17.68 12.93 3.22
C ALA A 173 -18.85 12.47 4.11
N VAL A 174 -20.09 12.62 3.65
CA VAL A 174 -21.28 12.11 4.37
C VAL A 174 -21.28 10.58 4.42
N ALA A 175 -20.94 9.92 3.31
CA ALA A 175 -20.81 8.46 3.28
C ALA A 175 -19.67 7.97 4.19
N PHE A 176 -18.54 8.69 4.22
CA PHE A 176 -17.40 8.38 5.07
C PHE A 176 -17.73 8.58 6.55
N GLN A 177 -18.46 9.64 6.90
CA GLN A 177 -18.94 9.87 8.27
C GLN A 177 -19.91 8.76 8.70
N SER A 178 -20.82 8.35 7.82
CA SER A 178 -21.75 7.25 8.11
C SER A 178 -21.03 5.91 8.30
N ALA A 179 -20.01 5.63 7.49
CA ALA A 179 -19.18 4.43 7.64
C ALA A 179 -18.36 4.46 8.95
N LEU A 180 -17.86 5.63 9.35
CA LEU A 180 -17.17 5.80 10.63
C LEU A 180 -18.08 5.62 11.84
N ASP A 181 -19.32 6.12 11.78
CA ASP A 181 -20.30 5.91 12.86
C ASP A 181 -20.70 4.42 12.97
N GLU A 182 -20.84 3.73 11.84
CA GLU A 182 -21.03 2.28 11.79
C GLU A 182 -19.83 1.53 12.37
N ASP A 183 -18.61 1.85 11.93
CA ASP A 183 -17.38 1.25 12.44
C ASP A 183 -17.21 1.49 13.94
N LYS A 184 -17.55 2.68 14.45
CA LYS A 184 -17.54 2.99 15.89
C LYS A 184 -18.53 2.11 16.67
N GLN A 185 -19.71 1.85 16.10
CA GLN A 185 -20.70 0.97 16.72
C GLN A 185 -20.21 -0.49 16.73
N VAL A 186 -19.58 -0.95 15.65
CA VAL A 186 -18.96 -2.28 15.57
C VAL A 186 -17.79 -2.40 16.55
N LEU A 187 -16.96 -1.37 16.68
CA LEU A 187 -15.86 -1.33 17.65
C LEU A 187 -16.39 -1.39 19.09
N GLY A 188 -17.46 -0.66 19.41
CA GLY A 188 -18.11 -0.73 20.72
C GLY A 188 -18.71 -2.11 21.00
N ALA A 189 -19.30 -2.76 19.99
CA ALA A 189 -19.78 -4.14 20.12
C ALA A 189 -18.62 -5.14 20.32
N ALA A 190 -17.48 -4.92 19.66
CA ALA A 190 -16.28 -5.72 19.84
C ALA A 190 -15.64 -5.49 21.22
N GLU A 191 -15.64 -4.26 21.73
CA GLU A 191 -15.17 -3.92 23.08
C GLU A 191 -16.01 -4.61 24.15
N ILE A 192 -17.35 -4.56 24.03
CA ILE A 192 -18.26 -5.29 24.92
C ILE A 192 -18.02 -6.80 24.80
N GLY A 193 -17.82 -7.33 23.60
CA GLY A 193 -17.51 -8.74 23.36
C GLY A 193 -16.20 -9.18 24.01
N ILE A 194 -15.15 -8.35 23.92
CA ILE A 194 -13.85 -8.58 24.57
C ILE A 194 -14.00 -8.52 26.09
N GLN A 195 -14.76 -7.57 26.62
CA GLN A 195 -14.99 -7.46 28.06
C GLN A 195 -15.73 -8.68 28.60
N VAL A 196 -16.78 -9.14 27.92
CA VAL A 196 -17.53 -10.36 28.30
C VAL A 196 -16.66 -11.61 28.16
N ALA A 197 -15.83 -11.70 27.11
CA ALA A 197 -14.88 -12.79 26.94
C ALA A 197 -13.82 -12.80 28.05
N SER A 198 -13.26 -11.64 28.40
CA SER A 198 -12.30 -11.46 29.49
C SER A 198 -12.91 -11.88 30.84
N GLN A 199 -14.16 -11.46 31.11
CA GLN A 199 -14.87 -11.81 32.33
C GLN A 199 -15.18 -13.32 32.39
N GLY A 200 -15.54 -13.95 31.26
CA GLY A 200 -15.68 -15.40 31.14
C GLY A 200 -14.36 -16.13 31.35
N LEU A 201 -13.25 -15.60 30.83
CA LEU A 201 -11.91 -16.17 30.99
C LEU A 201 -11.42 -16.05 32.44
N MET A 202 -11.72 -14.94 33.13
CA MET A 202 -11.50 -14.79 34.58
C MET A 202 -12.35 -15.75 35.40
N ASP A 203 -13.61 -15.98 35.07
CA ASP A 203 -14.49 -16.90 35.81
C ASP A 203 -14.07 -18.37 35.59
N VAL A 204 -13.66 -18.73 34.38
CA VAL A 204 -13.06 -20.05 34.06
C VAL A 204 -11.71 -20.22 34.76
N SER A 205 -10.84 -19.20 34.73
CA SER A 205 -9.55 -19.20 35.42
C SER A 205 -9.72 -19.29 36.94
N GLY A 206 -10.71 -18.59 37.49
CA GLY A 206 -11.10 -18.65 38.90
C GLY A 206 -11.61 -20.03 39.32
N LYS A 207 -12.42 -20.68 38.48
CA LYS A 207 -12.88 -22.07 38.70
C LYS A 207 -11.74 -23.07 38.59
N LEU A 208 -10.84 -22.92 37.61
CA LEU A 208 -9.64 -23.77 37.49
C LEU A 208 -8.70 -23.62 38.69
N ARG A 209 -8.51 -22.40 39.20
CA ARG A 209 -7.70 -22.14 40.40
C ARG A 209 -8.35 -22.68 41.68
N LYS A 210 -9.69 -22.78 41.72
CA LYS A 210 -10.45 -23.43 42.80
C LYS A 210 -10.42 -24.97 42.71
N TYR A 211 -10.09 -25.53 41.54
CA TYR A 211 -9.67 -26.92 41.33
C TYR A 211 -8.22 -27.11 41.80
N ASP A 212 -7.99 -26.86 43.08
CA ASP A 212 -6.71 -27.10 43.70
C ASP A 212 -6.49 -28.63 43.84
N LYS A 213 -5.36 -29.13 43.32
CA LYS A 213 -4.99 -30.57 43.28
C LYS A 213 -5.16 -31.26 44.64
N SER A 214 -4.97 -30.51 45.73
CA SER A 214 -5.05 -31.02 47.10
C SER A 214 -6.44 -31.55 47.47
N LYS A 215 -7.53 -30.89 47.03
CA LYS A 215 -8.91 -31.31 47.36
C LYS A 215 -9.35 -32.55 46.58
N LEU A 216 -8.89 -32.68 45.33
CA LEU A 216 -9.21 -33.85 44.49
C LEU A 216 -8.50 -35.10 45.03
N SER A 217 -7.23 -34.97 45.45
CA SER A 217 -6.52 -36.05 46.14
C SER A 217 -7.19 -36.43 47.45
N TYR A 218 -7.66 -35.47 48.26
CA TYR A 218 -8.34 -35.76 49.52
C TYR A 218 -9.66 -36.53 49.34
N LEU A 219 -10.49 -36.14 48.37
CA LEU A 219 -11.72 -36.87 48.06
C LEU A 219 -11.44 -38.29 47.50
N PHE A 220 -10.37 -38.44 46.73
CA PHE A 220 -9.91 -39.74 46.27
C PHE A 220 -9.50 -40.65 47.44
N TYR A 221 -8.71 -40.13 48.39
CA TYR A 221 -8.33 -40.89 49.60
C TYR A 221 -9.53 -41.32 50.44
N ILE A 222 -10.53 -40.44 50.64
CA ILE A 222 -11.77 -40.77 51.35
C ILE A 222 -12.54 -41.88 50.61
N THR A 223 -12.65 -41.79 49.29
CA THR A 223 -13.40 -42.77 48.49
C THR A 223 -12.72 -44.14 48.54
N VAL A 224 -11.39 -44.18 48.42
CA VAL A 224 -10.61 -45.42 48.54
C VAL A 224 -10.74 -46.03 49.93
N PHE A 225 -10.74 -45.20 50.99
CA PHE A 225 -10.90 -45.66 52.37
C PHE A 225 -12.28 -46.30 52.62
N ILE A 226 -13.35 -45.67 52.11
CA ILE A 226 -14.71 -46.23 52.18
C ILE A 226 -14.81 -47.55 51.40
N PHE A 227 -14.21 -47.60 50.21
CA PHE A 227 -14.21 -48.81 49.38
C PHE A 227 -13.46 -49.97 50.05
N MET A 228 -12.36 -49.69 50.75
CA MET A 228 -11.62 -50.67 51.54
C MET A 228 -12.47 -51.25 52.68
N ILE A 229 -13.22 -50.42 53.40
CA ILE A 229 -14.13 -50.87 54.47
C ILE A 229 -15.27 -51.70 53.87
N LEU A 230 -15.89 -51.26 52.78
CA LEU A 230 -16.94 -52.01 52.10
C LEU A 230 -16.44 -53.36 51.61
N GLY A 231 -15.22 -53.44 51.07
CA GLY A 231 -14.58 -54.69 50.68
C GLY A 231 -14.44 -55.66 51.86
N LEU A 232 -14.05 -55.16 53.04
CA LEU A 232 -13.91 -55.96 54.26
C LEU A 232 -15.27 -56.45 54.78
N VAL A 233 -16.30 -55.60 54.75
CA VAL A 233 -17.67 -56.01 55.10
C VAL A 233 -18.17 -57.08 54.13
N LEU A 234 -17.91 -56.92 52.83
CA LEU A 234 -18.33 -57.86 51.81
C LEU A 234 -17.62 -59.22 51.94
N THR A 235 -16.31 -59.23 52.24
CA THR A 235 -15.59 -60.49 52.53
C THR A 235 -16.07 -61.15 53.81
N PHE A 236 -16.37 -60.37 54.86
CA PHE A 236 -16.95 -60.89 56.09
C PHE A 236 -18.33 -61.53 55.87
N ILE A 237 -19.20 -60.88 55.07
CA ILE A 237 -20.48 -61.44 54.65
C ILE A 237 -20.28 -62.75 53.90
N ILE A 238 -19.33 -62.82 52.95
CA ILE A 238 -19.03 -64.06 52.21
C ILE A 238 -18.61 -65.20 53.15
N ILE A 239 -17.70 -64.93 54.11
CA ILE A 239 -17.26 -65.93 55.10
C ILE A 239 -18.43 -66.41 55.97
N GLN A 240 -19.31 -65.50 56.39
CA GLN A 240 -20.45 -65.86 57.23
C GLN A 240 -21.58 -66.57 56.46
N LEU A 241 -21.69 -66.35 55.15
CA LEU A 241 -22.68 -66.99 54.29
C LEU A 241 -22.21 -68.38 53.79
N PHE A 242 -20.91 -68.62 53.76
CA PHE A 242 -20.29 -69.94 53.50
C PHE A 242 -19.32 -70.37 54.62
N PRO A 243 -19.81 -70.66 55.83
CA PRO A 243 -18.95 -71.06 56.94
C PRO A 243 -18.46 -72.53 56.85
N ALA A 244 -18.88 -73.28 55.83
CA ALA A 244 -18.65 -74.73 55.75
C ALA A 244 -18.38 -75.21 54.30
N LEU A 245 -17.25 -74.77 53.74
CA LEU A 245 -16.50 -75.51 52.72
C LEU A 245 -15.04 -75.62 53.17
#